data_AF-N6WPR4-F1
#
_entry.id   AF-N6WPR4-F1
#
_cell.length_a   1.000
_cell.length_b   1.000
_cell.length_c   1.000
_cell.angle_alpha   90.00
_cell.angle_beta   90.00
_cell.angle_gamma   90.00
#
_symmetry.space_group_name_H-M   'P 1'
#
loop_
_entity.id
_entity.type
_entity.pdbx_description
1 polymer ?
#
loop_
_entity_poly.entity_id
_entity_poly.type
_entity_poly.pdbx_seq_one_letter_code
_entity_poly.pdbx_strand_id
1 'polypeptide(L)'
;MTSLLGQASALLNRSVLERLHPMPQNDLTLRVPLVRSREGKLREHLATVNQSPADNPLLPFSVHENLHFARFLVMEGPEPQTYGTSLVFMANVDGPVDMFLDRLVNQSPDGLDTIFEACQGYPPKRKRSEATRMAFLQRHRIPSQAYYINTIGRDAKQIRQEDELYQALQGFIDDVDPAAFASAKQLRESVIEFVATNPELAWALASRAERGVVWRAWENLRFAALAAFGVLIVAWGWPVLLAWLVALRVREGRDLEFTHRPPLSRLNQLRASEDISAHNPFAAVGYVKPGKLRLLTAKALLAAAQVALRHVFNRGDLAGISLLGLDGVDTIHFARWTLIDDDRRLLFTSNYDGSLESYMVDFIDKVAWGLNLIFSNGVGYPRTRWLVFGGARKEQRFKDYLGLHQLENAVWYSPYPHLTAVNIANNAAVREGLRGRMSEGQAQAWLRRF
;
A
#
# COMPACT_ATOMS: atom_id res chain seq x y z
N MET A 1 31.16 -9.82 1.29
CA MET A 1 30.75 -11.23 1.50
C MET A 1 29.90 -11.43 2.75
N THR A 2 30.02 -10.59 3.79
CA THR A 2 29.20 -10.66 5.03
C THR A 2 27.76 -10.12 4.90
N SER A 3 27.43 -9.30 3.89
CA SER A 3 26.05 -8.81 3.69
C SER A 3 25.14 -9.79 2.95
N LEU A 4 25.70 -10.61 2.04
CA LEU A 4 24.94 -11.62 1.28
C LEU A 4 24.46 -12.77 2.18
N LEU A 5 25.28 -13.20 3.14
CA LEU A 5 24.91 -14.24 4.11
C LEU A 5 23.84 -13.76 5.12
N GLY A 6 23.91 -12.50 5.54
CA GLY A 6 22.90 -11.90 6.43
C GLY A 6 21.54 -11.70 5.76
N GLN A 7 21.52 -11.29 4.49
CA GLN A 7 20.28 -11.18 3.71
C GLN A 7 19.69 -12.54 3.37
N ALA A 8 20.51 -13.52 3.00
CA ALA A 8 20.05 -14.88 2.71
C ALA A 8 19.43 -15.57 3.94
N SER A 9 20.04 -15.44 5.12
CA SER A 9 19.52 -15.98 6.39
C SER A 9 18.20 -15.31 6.82
N ALA A 10 18.10 -13.99 6.68
CA ALA A 10 16.87 -13.26 6.97
C ALA A 10 15.73 -13.60 6.00
N LEU A 11 16.03 -13.78 4.71
CA LEU A 11 15.06 -14.20 3.68
C LEU A 11 14.59 -15.65 3.90
N LEU A 12 15.50 -16.56 4.26
CA LEU A 12 15.18 -17.96 4.58
C LEU A 12 14.26 -18.07 5.80
N ASN A 13 14.55 -17.35 6.89
CA ASN A 13 13.69 -17.35 8.08
C ASN A 13 12.32 -16.69 7.83
N ARG A 14 12.25 -15.63 7.02
CA ARG A 14 10.98 -15.00 6.61
C ARG A 14 10.12 -15.99 5.81
N SER A 15 10.73 -16.73 4.88
CA SER A 15 10.02 -17.69 4.02
C SER A 15 9.40 -18.88 4.77
N VAL A 16 9.98 -19.33 5.88
CA VAL A 16 9.44 -20.46 6.66
C VAL A 16 8.27 -20.00 7.54
N LEU A 17 8.41 -18.85 8.22
CA LEU A 17 7.33 -18.25 9.01
C LEU A 17 6.15 -17.78 8.15
N GLU A 18 6.41 -17.22 6.97
CA GLU A 18 5.35 -16.82 6.01
C GLU A 18 4.61 -18.03 5.41
N ARG A 19 5.28 -19.19 5.28
CA ARG A 19 4.63 -20.44 4.86
C ARG A 19 3.72 -21.04 5.93
N LEU A 20 4.06 -20.89 7.20
CA LEU A 20 3.27 -21.40 8.33
C LEU A 20 2.13 -20.44 8.73
N HIS A 21 2.28 -19.16 8.43
CA HIS A 21 1.35 -18.10 8.81
C HIS A 21 1.29 -17.00 7.71
N PRO A 22 0.65 -17.28 6.56
CA PRO A 22 0.64 -16.39 5.40
C PRO A 22 -0.30 -15.20 5.57
N MET A 23 0.20 -14.00 5.31
CA MET A 23 -0.63 -12.80 5.27
C MET A 23 -1.71 -12.94 4.17
N PRO A 24 -2.96 -12.50 4.43
CA PRO A 24 -4.04 -12.62 3.45
C PRO A 24 -3.80 -11.72 2.23
N GLN A 25 -3.28 -10.51 2.44
CA GLN A 25 -2.89 -9.60 1.38
C GLN A 25 -1.37 -9.38 1.44
N ASN A 26 -0.72 -9.38 0.27
CA ASN A 26 0.73 -9.29 0.14
C ASN A 26 1.12 -8.24 -0.90
N ASP A 27 2.35 -7.74 -0.77
CA ASP A 27 2.95 -6.82 -1.72
C ASP A 27 3.96 -7.54 -2.62
N LEU A 28 3.88 -7.24 -3.92
CA LEU A 28 4.91 -7.56 -4.90
C LEU A 28 5.58 -6.26 -5.33
N THR A 29 6.90 -6.23 -5.28
CA THR A 29 7.72 -5.17 -5.88
C THR A 29 8.83 -5.85 -6.67
N LEU A 30 8.81 -5.69 -7.98
CA LEU A 30 9.90 -6.07 -8.88
C LEU A 30 10.65 -4.81 -9.28
N ARG A 31 11.98 -4.88 -9.28
CA ARG A 31 12.80 -3.80 -9.81
C ARG A 31 13.88 -4.36 -10.70
N VAL A 32 13.91 -3.87 -11.94
CA VAL A 32 14.87 -4.34 -12.94
C VAL A 32 15.55 -3.17 -13.64
N PRO A 33 16.89 -3.14 -13.70
CA PRO A 33 17.62 -2.17 -14.51
C PRO A 33 17.23 -2.27 -15.99
N LEU A 34 17.11 -1.12 -16.67
CA LEU A 34 16.78 -1.04 -18.08
C LEU A 34 18.04 -1.07 -18.96
N VAL A 35 17.86 -1.57 -20.18
CA VAL A 35 18.82 -1.34 -21.26
C VAL A 35 18.52 0.04 -21.84
N ARG A 36 19.43 0.99 -21.70
CA ARG A 36 19.23 2.41 -22.07
C ARG A 36 18.68 2.60 -23.49
N SER A 37 19.16 1.81 -24.45
CA SER A 37 18.70 1.89 -25.86
C SER A 37 17.28 1.39 -26.09
N ARG A 38 16.66 0.71 -25.12
CA ARG A 38 15.31 0.13 -25.22
C ARG A 38 14.26 0.89 -24.39
N GLU A 39 14.67 1.93 -23.65
CA GLU A 39 13.77 2.68 -22.75
C GLU A 39 12.63 3.35 -23.52
N GLY A 40 12.90 3.99 -24.67
CA GLY A 40 11.87 4.66 -25.46
C GLY A 40 10.75 3.70 -25.90
N LYS A 41 11.13 2.55 -26.47
CA LYS A 41 10.19 1.51 -26.89
C LYS A 41 9.38 0.94 -25.70
N LEU A 42 10.02 0.76 -24.55
CA LEU A 42 9.31 0.34 -23.34
C LEU A 42 8.24 1.36 -22.92
N ARG A 43 8.55 2.66 -22.96
CA ARG A 43 7.58 3.71 -22.61
C ARG A 43 6.37 3.70 -23.55
N GLU A 44 6.56 3.42 -24.84
CA GLU A 44 5.46 3.22 -25.80
C GLU A 44 4.58 2.02 -25.43
N HIS A 45 5.20 0.89 -25.06
CA HIS A 45 4.46 -0.29 -24.58
C HIS A 45 3.68 0.03 -23.31
N LEU A 46 4.28 0.69 -22.32
CA LEU A 46 3.61 1.09 -21.09
C LEU A 46 2.47 2.09 -21.36
N ALA A 47 2.64 3.04 -22.29
CA ALA A 47 1.56 3.94 -22.70
C ALA A 47 0.38 3.18 -23.32
N THR A 48 0.66 2.13 -24.10
CA THR A 48 -0.39 1.23 -24.64
C THR A 48 -1.13 0.50 -23.52
N VAL A 49 -0.40 0.01 -22.51
CA VAL A 49 -1.00 -0.61 -21.31
C VAL A 49 -1.88 0.41 -20.57
N ASN A 50 -1.41 1.66 -20.43
CA ASN A 50 -2.10 2.70 -19.67
C ASN A 50 -3.41 3.19 -20.32
N GLN A 51 -3.59 2.99 -21.64
CA GLN A 51 -4.83 3.38 -22.33
C GLN A 51 -6.04 2.55 -21.91
N SER A 52 -5.83 1.26 -21.59
CA SER A 52 -6.88 0.38 -21.08
C SER A 52 -6.29 -0.57 -20.05
N PRO A 53 -5.96 -0.11 -18.83
CA PRO A 53 -5.20 -0.92 -17.88
C PRO A 53 -5.89 -2.26 -17.56
N ALA A 54 -7.22 -2.28 -17.48
CA ALA A 54 -8.00 -3.49 -17.26
C ALA A 54 -7.76 -4.57 -18.33
N ASP A 55 -7.96 -4.23 -19.60
CA ASP A 55 -8.04 -5.19 -20.71
C ASP A 55 -6.98 -4.92 -21.79
N ASN A 56 -5.82 -4.40 -21.38
CA ASN A 56 -4.74 -4.07 -22.31
C ASN A 56 -4.20 -5.33 -23.01
N PRO A 57 -3.69 -5.20 -24.26
CA PRO A 57 -3.30 -6.35 -25.07
C PRO A 57 -2.01 -7.05 -24.63
N LEU A 58 -1.26 -6.48 -23.68
CA LEU A 58 0.01 -7.06 -23.23
C LEU A 58 -0.18 -7.83 -21.92
N LEU A 59 -0.74 -7.18 -20.92
CA LEU A 59 -0.83 -7.66 -19.54
C LEU A 59 -2.20 -7.31 -18.94
N PRO A 60 -3.30 -7.92 -19.43
CA PRO A 60 -4.66 -7.57 -18.98
C PRO A 60 -4.78 -7.84 -17.49
N PHE A 61 -4.98 -6.79 -16.68
CA PHE A 61 -5.02 -6.93 -15.23
C PHE A 61 -6.37 -7.46 -14.72
N SER A 62 -7.45 -7.29 -15.50
CA SER A 62 -8.83 -7.70 -15.14
C SER A 62 -8.97 -9.21 -14.92
N VAL A 63 -8.14 -10.02 -15.57
CA VAL A 63 -8.14 -11.49 -15.44
C VAL A 63 -7.66 -11.98 -14.07
N HIS A 64 -7.09 -11.08 -13.25
CA HIS A 64 -6.55 -11.41 -11.94
C HIS A 64 -7.51 -10.97 -10.83
N GLU A 65 -8.48 -11.82 -10.49
CA GLU A 65 -9.50 -11.51 -9.47
C GLU A 65 -8.95 -11.14 -8.09
N ASN A 66 -7.76 -11.64 -7.74
CA ASN A 66 -7.06 -11.41 -6.47
C ASN A 66 -6.22 -10.13 -6.46
N LEU A 67 -6.23 -9.34 -7.54
CA LEU A 67 -5.45 -8.12 -7.66
C LEU A 67 -6.25 -6.95 -7.07
N HIS A 68 -5.66 -6.22 -6.14
CA HIS A 68 -6.22 -4.96 -5.65
C HIS A 68 -5.71 -3.77 -6.46
N PHE A 69 -4.39 -3.73 -6.70
CA PHE A 69 -3.74 -2.64 -7.42
C PHE A 69 -2.53 -3.16 -8.19
N ALA A 70 -2.27 -2.63 -9.38
CA ALA A 70 -1.02 -2.83 -10.11
C ALA A 70 -0.49 -1.49 -10.65
N ARG A 71 0.83 -1.38 -10.79
CA ARG A 71 1.46 -0.22 -11.42
C ARG A 71 2.81 -0.52 -12.04
N PHE A 72 3.18 0.31 -13.00
CA PHE A 72 4.53 0.42 -13.52
C PHE A 72 5.10 1.81 -13.25
N LEU A 73 6.35 1.86 -12.79
CA LEU A 73 7.15 3.08 -12.69
C LEU A 73 8.38 2.94 -13.57
N VAL A 74 8.77 4.00 -14.26
CA VAL A 74 10.11 4.12 -14.85
C VAL A 74 10.92 5.07 -13.98
N MET A 75 11.76 4.51 -13.14
CA MET A 75 12.49 5.24 -12.12
C MET A 75 13.93 5.48 -12.57
N GLU A 76 14.29 6.75 -12.74
CA GLU A 76 15.67 7.15 -12.98
C GLU A 76 16.55 6.81 -11.78
N GLY A 77 17.77 6.36 -12.07
CA GLY A 77 18.72 6.03 -11.03
C GLY A 77 19.61 7.22 -10.64
N PRO A 78 20.14 7.22 -9.41
CA PRO A 78 20.85 8.34 -8.79
C PRO A 78 22.15 8.71 -9.50
N GLU A 79 22.80 7.70 -10.07
CA GLU A 79 24.10 7.76 -10.70
C GLU A 79 23.99 6.89 -11.95
N PRO A 80 23.78 7.46 -13.15
CA PRO A 80 23.46 6.66 -14.35
C PRO A 80 24.46 5.55 -14.68
N GLN A 81 25.68 5.65 -14.16
CA GLN A 81 26.78 4.69 -14.31
C GLN A 81 26.67 3.49 -13.36
N THR A 82 26.20 3.71 -12.13
CA THR A 82 26.11 2.67 -11.06
C THR A 82 24.69 2.13 -10.93
N TYR A 83 23.72 3.04 -11.00
CA TYR A 83 22.29 2.77 -10.90
C TYR A 83 21.64 3.50 -12.07
N GLY A 84 21.48 2.80 -13.20
CA GLY A 84 20.76 3.34 -14.36
C GLY A 84 19.24 3.40 -14.12
N THR A 85 18.50 3.87 -15.13
CA THR A 85 17.03 3.79 -15.13
C THR A 85 16.57 2.35 -14.87
N SER A 86 15.53 2.18 -14.07
CA SER A 86 14.95 0.88 -13.74
C SER A 86 13.44 0.88 -13.96
N LEU A 87 12.92 -0.24 -14.47
CA LEU A 87 11.51 -0.54 -14.47
C LEU A 87 11.14 -1.10 -13.09
N VAL A 88 10.08 -0.56 -12.50
CA VAL A 88 9.49 -1.07 -11.27
C VAL A 88 8.08 -1.54 -11.59
N PHE A 89 7.78 -2.81 -11.33
CA PHE A 89 6.43 -3.34 -11.36
C PHE A 89 5.98 -3.63 -9.94
N MET A 90 4.80 -3.16 -9.57
CA MET A 90 4.27 -3.32 -8.22
C MET A 90 2.84 -3.83 -8.27
N ALA A 91 2.51 -4.74 -7.37
CA ALA A 91 1.14 -5.23 -7.20
C ALA A 91 0.78 -5.38 -5.71
N ASN A 92 -0.49 -5.19 -5.39
CA ASN A 92 -1.12 -5.56 -4.13
C ASN A 92 -2.06 -6.73 -4.42
N VAL A 93 -1.80 -7.90 -3.84
CA VAL A 93 -2.51 -9.15 -4.21
C VAL A 93 -2.99 -9.93 -2.99
N ASP A 94 -4.11 -10.61 -3.15
CA ASP A 94 -4.61 -11.60 -2.20
C ASP A 94 -3.93 -12.96 -2.38
N GLY A 95 -3.53 -13.53 -1.26
CA GLY A 95 -2.83 -14.79 -1.17
C GLY A 95 -1.34 -14.69 -1.49
N PRO A 96 -0.65 -15.85 -1.64
CA PRO A 96 0.77 -15.89 -1.89
C PRO A 96 1.17 -15.21 -3.20
N VAL A 97 2.21 -14.37 -3.14
CA VAL A 97 2.75 -13.66 -4.31
C VAL A 97 3.19 -14.62 -5.42
N ASP A 98 3.71 -15.80 -5.06
CA ASP A 98 4.18 -16.79 -6.03
C ASP A 98 3.05 -17.33 -6.90
N MET A 99 1.82 -17.46 -6.36
CA MET A 99 0.66 -17.84 -7.15
C MET A 99 0.25 -16.75 -8.14
N PHE A 100 0.41 -15.47 -7.76
CA PHE A 100 0.16 -14.36 -8.67
C PHE A 100 1.20 -14.31 -9.79
N LEU A 101 2.48 -14.50 -9.46
CA LEU A 101 3.55 -14.57 -10.45
C LEU A 101 3.35 -15.75 -11.41
N ASP A 102 2.90 -16.90 -10.91
CA ASP A 102 2.60 -18.08 -11.74
C ASP A 102 1.51 -17.78 -12.76
N ARG A 103 0.40 -17.18 -12.31
CA ARG A 103 -0.66 -16.72 -13.21
C ARG A 103 -0.17 -15.71 -14.23
N LEU A 104 0.64 -14.72 -13.85
CA LEU A 104 1.20 -13.76 -14.79
C LEU A 104 2.04 -14.45 -15.89
N VAL A 105 2.90 -15.39 -15.50
CA VAL A 105 3.77 -16.10 -16.44
C VAL A 105 2.96 -16.99 -17.40
N ASN A 106 1.89 -17.59 -16.92
CA ASN A 106 1.07 -18.54 -17.69
C ASN A 106 -0.02 -17.85 -18.54
N GLN A 107 -0.61 -16.76 -18.07
CA GLN A 107 -1.72 -16.07 -18.74
C GLN A 107 -1.26 -14.97 -19.71
N SER A 108 -0.07 -14.37 -19.49
CA SER A 108 0.43 -13.27 -20.32
C SER A 108 1.92 -13.40 -20.70
N PRO A 109 2.36 -14.56 -21.21
CA PRO A 109 3.79 -14.80 -21.52
C PRO A 109 4.35 -13.82 -22.55
N ASP A 110 3.60 -13.52 -23.61
CA ASP A 110 4.05 -12.63 -24.70
C ASP A 110 4.09 -11.16 -24.26
N GLY A 111 3.18 -10.75 -23.38
CA GLY A 111 3.20 -9.43 -22.77
C GLY A 111 4.38 -9.23 -21.84
N LEU A 112 4.65 -10.20 -20.97
CA LEU A 112 5.85 -10.20 -20.13
C LEU A 112 7.11 -10.16 -20.97
N ASP A 113 7.16 -10.91 -22.06
CA ASP A 113 8.26 -10.88 -23.01
C ASP A 113 8.46 -9.50 -23.62
N THR A 114 7.37 -8.86 -24.06
CA THR A 114 7.38 -7.55 -24.71
C THR A 114 7.81 -6.44 -23.75
N ILE A 115 7.38 -6.50 -22.50
CA ILE A 115 7.73 -5.50 -21.48
C ILE A 115 9.15 -5.72 -20.97
N PHE A 116 9.46 -6.94 -20.51
CA PHE A 116 10.73 -7.19 -19.82
C PHE A 116 11.91 -7.44 -20.78
N GLU A 117 11.71 -7.58 -22.10
CA GLU A 117 12.85 -7.60 -23.03
C GLU A 117 13.66 -6.30 -23.06
N ALA A 118 13.07 -5.19 -22.61
CA ALA A 118 13.80 -3.93 -22.41
C ALA A 118 14.71 -3.94 -21.17
N CYS A 119 14.58 -4.95 -20.31
CA CYS A 119 15.29 -5.03 -19.03
C CYS A 119 16.58 -5.86 -19.13
N GLN A 120 17.56 -5.48 -18.31
CA GLN A 120 18.83 -6.19 -18.22
C GLN A 120 18.63 -7.60 -17.66
N GLY A 121 19.30 -8.58 -18.26
CA GLY A 121 19.27 -9.97 -17.80
C GLY A 121 17.99 -10.74 -18.16
N TYR A 122 17.05 -10.16 -18.91
CA TYR A 122 15.86 -10.89 -19.36
C TYR A 122 16.24 -12.01 -20.35
N PRO A 123 15.61 -13.20 -20.28
CA PRO A 123 15.99 -14.31 -21.14
C PRO A 123 15.87 -13.97 -22.63
N PRO A 124 16.90 -14.30 -23.45
CA PRO A 124 16.83 -14.10 -24.90
C PRO A 124 15.74 -15.00 -25.50
N LYS A 125 15.09 -14.56 -26.58
CA LYS A 125 13.91 -15.22 -27.20
C LYS A 125 13.99 -16.76 -27.25
N ARG A 126 15.11 -17.31 -27.73
CA ARG A 126 15.35 -18.77 -27.84
C ARG A 126 15.38 -19.56 -26.52
N LYS A 127 15.54 -18.88 -25.38
CA LYS A 127 15.61 -19.47 -24.04
C LYS A 127 14.37 -19.14 -23.20
N ARG A 128 13.40 -18.42 -23.74
CA ARG A 128 12.20 -18.03 -22.98
C ARG A 128 11.31 -19.24 -22.78
N SER A 129 10.94 -19.46 -21.53
CA SER A 129 10.05 -20.51 -21.06
C SER A 129 9.41 -20.03 -19.75
N GLU A 130 8.34 -20.69 -19.32
CA GLU A 130 7.71 -20.44 -18.02
C GLU A 130 8.75 -20.40 -16.88
N ALA A 131 9.59 -21.43 -16.78
CA ALA A 131 10.62 -21.52 -15.76
C ALA A 131 11.63 -20.35 -15.79
N THR A 132 12.07 -19.92 -16.98
CA THR A 132 13.04 -18.81 -17.09
C THR A 132 12.40 -17.45 -16.79
N ARG A 133 11.12 -17.25 -17.14
CA ARG A 133 10.36 -16.05 -16.77
C ARG A 133 10.15 -15.99 -15.25
N MET A 134 9.67 -17.08 -14.66
CA MET A 134 9.48 -17.18 -13.21
C MET A 134 10.79 -16.91 -12.46
N ALA A 135 11.89 -17.58 -12.86
CA ALA A 135 13.20 -17.36 -12.25
C ALA A 135 13.68 -15.91 -12.37
N PHE A 136 13.40 -15.26 -13.51
CA PHE A 136 13.71 -13.84 -13.70
C PHE A 136 12.89 -12.94 -12.78
N LEU A 137 11.57 -13.13 -12.66
CA LEU A 137 10.71 -12.32 -11.80
C LEU A 137 11.09 -12.52 -10.32
N GLN A 138 11.29 -13.75 -9.88
CA GLN A 138 11.71 -14.08 -8.51
C GLN A 138 13.05 -13.43 -8.15
N ARG A 139 14.04 -13.47 -9.06
CA ARG A 139 15.36 -12.87 -8.84
C ARG A 139 15.31 -11.35 -8.64
N HIS A 140 14.35 -10.67 -9.26
CA HIS A 140 14.22 -9.21 -9.22
C HIS A 140 13.20 -8.71 -8.20
N ARG A 141 12.63 -9.63 -7.40
CA ARG A 141 11.75 -9.28 -6.30
C ARG A 141 12.56 -8.62 -5.18
N ILE A 142 12.08 -7.46 -4.73
CA ILE A 142 12.64 -6.74 -3.58
C ILE A 142 11.61 -6.66 -2.46
N PRO A 143 11.99 -6.89 -1.20
CA PRO A 143 11.06 -6.85 -0.08
C PRO A 143 10.83 -5.40 0.37
N SER A 144 9.58 -5.09 0.73
CA SER A 144 9.27 -3.88 1.48
C SER A 144 9.71 -4.04 2.94
N GLN A 145 10.25 -2.97 3.53
CA GLN A 145 10.62 -2.93 4.94
C GLN A 145 9.42 -2.63 5.83
N ALA A 146 8.45 -1.85 5.31
CA ALA A 146 7.16 -1.63 5.94
C ALA A 146 6.04 -1.70 4.89
N TYR A 147 4.91 -2.29 5.25
CA TYR A 147 3.73 -2.44 4.41
C TYR A 147 2.46 -2.24 5.24
N TYR A 148 1.67 -1.26 4.84
CA TYR A 148 0.36 -0.94 5.37
C TYR A 148 -0.73 -1.53 4.49
N ILE A 149 -1.70 -2.15 5.14
CA ILE A 149 -2.93 -2.66 4.56
C ILE A 149 -4.04 -2.01 5.37
N ASN A 150 -4.95 -1.29 4.71
CA ASN A 150 -6.05 -0.61 5.37
C ASN A 150 -6.78 -1.54 6.35
N THR A 151 -7.38 -2.61 5.82
CA THR A 151 -8.07 -3.63 6.61
C THR A 151 -7.58 -5.01 6.23
N ILE A 152 -6.84 -5.65 7.15
CA ILE A 152 -6.27 -6.99 6.91
C ILE A 152 -7.40 -8.03 6.83
N GLY A 153 -7.42 -8.80 5.74
CA GLY A 153 -8.37 -9.87 5.47
C GLY A 153 -9.62 -9.44 4.70
N ARG A 154 -9.63 -8.22 4.15
CA ARG A 154 -10.65 -7.79 3.18
C ARG A 154 -10.09 -7.97 1.77
N ASP A 155 -10.40 -9.09 1.14
CA ASP A 155 -9.90 -9.44 -0.20
C ASP A 155 -10.62 -8.67 -1.32
N ALA A 156 -10.01 -8.63 -2.50
CA ALA A 156 -10.48 -7.87 -3.66
C ALA A 156 -11.83 -8.38 -4.18
N LYS A 157 -12.07 -9.69 -4.09
CA LYS A 157 -13.36 -10.30 -4.47
C LYS A 157 -14.47 -9.85 -3.54
N GLN A 158 -14.22 -9.90 -2.23
CA GLN A 158 -15.14 -9.41 -1.20
C GLN A 158 -15.50 -7.95 -1.47
N ILE A 159 -14.53 -7.09 -1.78
CA ILE A 159 -14.77 -5.67 -2.05
C ILE A 159 -15.76 -5.48 -3.20
N ARG A 160 -15.53 -6.15 -4.34
CA ARG A 160 -16.42 -6.06 -5.51
C ARG A 160 -17.82 -6.59 -5.21
N GLN A 161 -17.91 -7.75 -4.57
CA GLN A 161 -19.19 -8.35 -4.20
C GLN A 161 -19.97 -7.48 -3.19
N GLU A 162 -19.29 -6.87 -2.22
CA GLU A 162 -19.92 -5.96 -1.25
C GLU A 162 -20.37 -4.64 -1.89
N ASP A 163 -19.70 -4.19 -2.95
CA ASP A 163 -20.16 -3.08 -3.77
C ASP A 163 -21.39 -3.41 -4.61
N GLU A 164 -21.38 -4.53 -5.34
CA GLU A 164 -22.56 -5.03 -6.08
C GLU A 164 -23.78 -5.19 -5.16
N LEU A 165 -23.56 -5.75 -3.97
CA LEU A 165 -24.59 -5.86 -2.94
C LEU A 165 -25.11 -4.48 -2.51
N TYR A 166 -24.23 -3.53 -2.23
CA TYR A 166 -24.62 -2.18 -1.82
C TYR A 166 -25.48 -1.51 -2.90
N GLN A 167 -25.07 -1.55 -4.17
CA GLN A 167 -25.83 -0.98 -5.28
C GLN A 167 -27.22 -1.62 -5.42
N ALA A 168 -27.31 -2.95 -5.33
CA ALA A 168 -28.59 -3.65 -5.42
C ALA A 168 -29.52 -3.30 -4.26
N LEU A 169 -28.98 -3.19 -3.04
CA LEU A 169 -29.75 -2.81 -1.85
C LEU A 169 -30.18 -1.34 -1.89
N GLN A 170 -29.31 -0.45 -2.38
CA GLN A 170 -29.65 0.96 -2.59
C GLN A 170 -30.83 1.07 -3.55
N GLY A 171 -30.77 0.41 -4.70
CA GLY A 171 -31.88 0.40 -5.66
C GLY A 171 -33.18 -0.14 -5.06
N PHE A 172 -33.11 -1.23 -4.28
CA PHE A 172 -34.29 -1.74 -3.58
C PHE A 172 -34.87 -0.73 -2.58
N ILE A 173 -34.01 -0.04 -1.81
CA ILE A 173 -34.45 0.95 -0.81
C ILE A 173 -35.06 2.19 -1.49
N ASP A 174 -34.51 2.61 -2.62
CA ASP A 174 -35.02 3.74 -3.40
C ASP A 174 -36.40 3.46 -4.01
N ASP A 175 -36.72 2.19 -4.30
CA ASP A 175 -37.98 1.76 -4.91
C ASP A 175 -39.14 1.51 -3.93
N VAL A 176 -38.83 1.26 -2.65
CA VAL A 176 -39.88 0.95 -1.66
C VAL A 176 -40.51 2.22 -1.08
N ASP A 177 -41.83 2.20 -0.84
CA ASP A 177 -42.51 3.29 -0.13
C ASP A 177 -42.20 3.22 1.38
N PRO A 178 -41.52 4.24 1.96
CA PRO A 178 -41.23 4.25 3.40
C PRO A 178 -42.49 4.18 4.27
N ALA A 179 -43.63 4.67 3.78
CA ALA A 179 -44.90 4.63 4.51
C ALA A 179 -45.48 3.21 4.63
N ALA A 180 -45.01 2.25 3.81
CA ALA A 180 -45.43 0.86 3.88
C ALA A 180 -44.87 0.11 5.10
N PHE A 181 -43.89 0.70 5.82
CA PHE A 181 -43.22 0.07 6.95
C PHE A 181 -43.55 0.79 8.25
N ALA A 182 -44.02 0.02 9.24
CA ALA A 182 -44.33 0.55 10.57
C ALA A 182 -43.07 0.79 11.44
N SER A 183 -41.91 0.26 11.02
CA SER A 183 -40.64 0.38 11.75
C SER A 183 -39.42 0.16 10.86
N ALA A 184 -38.27 0.68 11.28
CA ALA A 184 -36.96 0.42 10.68
C ALA A 184 -36.59 -1.07 10.71
N LYS A 185 -37.01 -1.80 11.76
CA LYS A 185 -36.85 -3.26 11.80
C LYS A 185 -37.58 -3.96 10.68
N GLN A 186 -38.84 -3.58 10.44
CA GLN A 186 -39.65 -4.19 9.40
C GLN A 186 -39.04 -3.93 8.01
N LEU A 187 -38.59 -2.70 7.74
CA LEU A 187 -37.88 -2.40 6.50
C LEU A 187 -36.60 -3.23 6.37
N ARG A 188 -35.80 -3.36 7.44
CA ARG A 188 -34.61 -4.23 7.45
C ARG A 188 -34.95 -5.70 7.20
N GLU A 189 -36.04 -6.22 7.75
CA GLU A 189 -36.50 -7.59 7.50
C GLU A 189 -36.83 -7.80 6.02
N SER A 190 -37.51 -6.84 5.38
CA SER A 190 -37.75 -6.87 3.94
C SER A 190 -36.48 -6.77 3.11
N VAL A 191 -35.47 -5.99 3.53
CA VAL A 191 -34.15 -5.98 2.90
C VAL A 191 -33.47 -7.35 3.00
N ILE A 192 -33.54 -8.02 4.15
CA ILE A 192 -32.98 -9.37 4.33
C ILE A 192 -33.72 -10.37 3.44
N GLU A 193 -35.05 -10.27 3.35
CA GLU A 193 -35.85 -11.12 2.48
C GLU A 193 -35.51 -10.92 1.00
N PHE A 194 -35.33 -9.67 0.56
CA PHE A 194 -34.83 -9.34 -0.78
C PHE A 194 -33.48 -10.02 -1.05
N VAL A 195 -32.52 -9.93 -0.13
CA VAL A 195 -31.22 -10.63 -0.30
C VAL A 195 -31.39 -12.16 -0.32
N ALA A 196 -32.25 -12.71 0.53
CA ALA A 196 -32.47 -14.15 0.63
C ALA A 196 -33.14 -14.76 -0.61
N THR A 197 -34.01 -13.99 -1.26
CA THR A 197 -34.77 -14.40 -2.45
C THR A 197 -34.00 -14.20 -3.76
N ASN A 198 -32.95 -13.37 -3.76
CA ASN A 198 -32.07 -13.15 -4.90
C ASN A 198 -30.85 -14.10 -4.87
N PRO A 199 -30.74 -15.09 -5.78
CA PRO A 199 -29.65 -16.07 -5.77
C PRO A 199 -28.25 -15.44 -5.86
N GLU A 200 -28.12 -14.33 -6.58
CA GLU A 200 -26.85 -13.60 -6.76
C GLU A 200 -26.39 -12.85 -5.50
N LEU A 201 -27.30 -12.56 -4.57
CA LEU A 201 -27.02 -11.81 -3.33
C LEU A 201 -27.02 -12.71 -2.09
N ALA A 202 -27.60 -13.91 -2.16
CA ALA A 202 -27.77 -14.81 -1.02
C ALA A 202 -26.45 -15.14 -0.27
N TRP A 203 -25.30 -15.11 -0.96
CA TRP A 203 -23.97 -15.28 -0.36
C TRP A 203 -23.70 -14.25 0.76
N ALA A 204 -24.33 -13.06 0.70
CA ALA A 204 -24.15 -11.99 1.67
C ALA A 204 -24.65 -12.38 3.07
N LEU A 205 -25.65 -13.28 3.16
CA LEU A 205 -26.20 -13.77 4.42
C LEU A 205 -25.30 -14.82 5.09
N ALA A 206 -24.51 -15.58 4.31
CA ALA A 206 -23.61 -16.61 4.84
C ALA A 206 -22.53 -16.01 5.73
N SER A 207 -22.26 -16.59 6.90
CA SER A 207 -21.28 -16.07 7.86
C SER A 207 -19.94 -15.77 7.17
N ARG A 208 -19.34 -14.62 7.52
CA ARG A 208 -18.02 -14.30 7.00
C ARG A 208 -17.08 -15.43 7.42
N ALA A 209 -16.22 -15.88 6.50
CA ALA A 209 -15.03 -16.62 6.88
C ALA A 209 -14.16 -15.67 7.72
N GLU A 210 -14.47 -15.54 9.02
CA GLU A 210 -13.62 -14.81 9.92
C GLU A 210 -12.26 -15.51 9.93
N ARG A 211 -11.19 -14.72 9.98
CA ARG A 211 -9.85 -15.27 10.21
C ARG A 211 -9.92 -16.24 11.38
N GLY A 212 -9.47 -17.47 11.15
CA GLY A 212 -9.55 -18.53 12.16
C GLY A 212 -9.04 -18.03 13.50
N VAL A 213 -9.70 -18.40 14.60
CA VAL A 213 -9.30 -18.00 15.96
C VAL A 213 -7.80 -18.22 16.18
N VAL A 214 -7.26 -19.28 15.59
CA VAL A 214 -5.83 -19.60 15.54
C VAL A 214 -4.99 -18.49 14.92
N TRP A 215 -5.37 -17.92 13.77
CA TRP A 215 -4.65 -16.81 13.14
C TRP A 215 -4.54 -15.60 14.07
N ARG A 216 -5.68 -15.21 14.66
CA ARG A 216 -5.76 -14.07 15.60
C ARG A 216 -4.93 -14.32 16.85
N ALA A 217 -5.00 -15.53 17.42
CA ALA A 217 -4.22 -15.90 18.59
C ALA A 217 -2.71 -15.83 18.32
N TRP A 218 -2.25 -16.35 17.17
CA TRP A 218 -0.85 -16.26 16.75
C TRP A 218 -0.39 -14.82 16.53
N GLU A 219 -1.21 -13.96 15.90
CA GLU A 219 -0.87 -12.55 15.72
C GLU A 219 -0.78 -11.81 17.06
N ASN A 220 -1.69 -12.09 17.98
CA ASN A 220 -1.67 -11.50 19.33
C ASN A 220 -0.45 -11.97 20.12
N LEU A 221 -0.10 -13.26 20.05
CA LEU A 221 1.09 -13.80 20.70
C LEU A 221 2.37 -13.17 20.12
N ARG A 222 2.45 -13.09 18.78
CA ARG A 222 3.56 -12.44 18.09
C ARG A 222 3.69 -10.98 18.51
N PHE A 223 2.57 -10.24 18.55
CA PHE A 223 2.57 -8.86 18.99
C PHE A 223 3.01 -8.73 20.45
N ALA A 224 2.48 -9.56 21.35
CA ALA A 224 2.87 -9.56 22.76
C ALA A 224 4.37 -9.85 22.94
N ALA A 225 4.93 -10.81 22.21
CA ALA A 225 6.35 -11.12 22.23
C ALA A 225 7.21 -9.94 21.72
N LEU A 226 6.81 -9.32 20.61
CA LEU A 226 7.51 -8.14 20.05
C LEU A 226 7.41 -6.93 20.98
N ALA A 227 6.25 -6.71 21.60
CA ALA A 227 6.04 -5.64 22.58
C ALA A 227 6.89 -5.86 23.83
N ALA A 228 6.90 -7.07 24.39
CA ALA A 228 7.75 -7.43 25.53
C ALA A 228 9.24 -7.24 25.19
N PHE A 229 9.67 -7.64 24.00
CA PHE A 229 11.04 -7.40 23.53
C PHE A 229 11.36 -5.91 23.42
N GLY A 230 10.43 -5.10 22.89
CA GLY A 230 10.55 -3.64 22.86
C GLY A 230 10.69 -3.03 24.26
N VAL A 231 9.89 -3.49 25.22
CA VAL A 231 9.98 -3.06 26.63
C VAL A 231 11.34 -3.41 27.22
N LEU A 232 11.89 -4.59 26.94
CA LEU A 232 13.24 -4.96 27.38
C LEU A 232 14.32 -4.05 26.76
N ILE A 233 14.22 -3.73 25.46
CA ILE A 233 15.13 -2.78 24.82
C ILE A 233 15.09 -1.42 25.52
N VAL A 234 13.90 -0.93 25.87
CA VAL A 234 13.77 0.35 26.58
C VAL A 234 14.33 0.22 28.01
N ALA A 235 13.93 -0.78 28.78
CA ALA A 235 14.32 -0.94 30.18
C ALA A 235 15.84 -1.08 30.37
N TRP A 236 16.51 -1.84 29.50
CA TRP A 236 17.94 -2.15 29.62
C TRP A 236 18.83 -1.32 28.69
N GLY A 237 18.28 -0.90 27.55
CA GLY A 237 19.00 -0.15 26.52
C GLY A 237 18.83 1.37 26.59
N TRP A 238 18.08 1.91 27.56
CA TRP A 238 17.80 3.35 27.64
C TRP A 238 19.05 4.25 27.58
N PRO A 239 20.23 3.92 28.16
CA PRO A 239 21.39 4.81 28.06
C PRO A 239 21.89 4.91 26.62
N VAL A 240 21.88 3.79 25.90
CA VAL A 240 22.27 3.72 24.49
C VAL A 240 21.24 4.44 23.63
N LEU A 241 19.94 4.23 23.89
CA LEU A 241 18.86 4.95 23.20
C LEU A 241 18.95 6.45 23.43
N LEU A 242 19.22 6.89 24.66
CA LEU A 242 19.38 8.31 24.98
C LEU A 242 20.59 8.90 24.24
N ALA A 243 21.74 8.23 24.28
CA ALA A 243 22.93 8.65 23.53
C ALA A 243 22.65 8.72 22.01
N TRP A 244 21.89 7.75 21.48
CA TRP A 244 21.46 7.72 20.08
C TRP A 244 20.55 8.91 19.74
N LEU A 245 19.54 9.19 20.57
CA LEU A 245 18.62 10.31 20.39
C LEU A 245 19.34 11.66 20.48
N VAL A 246 20.27 11.82 21.42
CA VAL A 246 21.10 13.03 21.52
C VAL A 246 21.98 13.18 20.27
N ALA A 247 22.62 12.11 19.81
CA ALA A 247 23.42 12.14 18.58
C ALA A 247 22.57 12.53 17.36
N LEU A 248 21.35 12.01 17.25
CA LEU A 248 20.40 12.41 16.21
C LEU A 248 20.03 13.89 16.33
N ARG A 249 19.70 14.36 17.54
CA ARG A 249 19.32 15.75 17.78
C ARG A 249 20.44 16.73 17.41
N VAL A 250 21.70 16.39 17.70
CA VAL A 250 22.87 17.19 17.30
C VAL A 250 23.01 17.21 15.77
N ARG A 251 22.80 16.07 15.10
CA ARG A 251 22.86 16.02 13.62
C ARG A 251 21.72 16.76 12.94
N GLU A 252 20.50 16.70 13.48
CA GLU A 252 19.35 17.47 12.94
C GLU A 252 19.67 18.96 12.84
N GLY A 253 20.40 19.52 13.80
CA GLY A 253 20.82 20.93 13.76
C GLY A 253 21.75 21.29 12.60
N ARG A 254 22.38 20.30 11.97
CA ARG A 254 23.31 20.47 10.83
C ARG A 254 22.71 20.01 9.50
N ASP A 255 21.50 19.46 9.51
CA ASP A 255 20.85 19.01 8.29
C ASP A 255 20.53 20.21 7.39
N LEU A 256 20.83 20.04 6.10
CA LEU A 256 20.37 20.93 5.05
C LEU A 256 18.95 20.53 4.64
N GLU A 257 18.10 21.54 4.50
CA GLU A 257 16.77 21.41 3.92
C GLU A 257 16.79 21.92 2.48
N PHE A 258 16.07 21.26 1.59
CA PHE A 258 15.86 21.78 0.25
C PHE A 258 14.88 22.95 0.31
N THR A 259 15.24 24.02 -0.37
CA THR A 259 14.47 25.27 -0.38
C THR A 259 13.96 25.65 -1.77
N HIS A 260 14.38 24.90 -2.80
CA HIS A 260 13.98 25.10 -4.18
C HIS A 260 12.56 24.60 -4.41
N ARG A 261 11.75 25.43 -5.07
CA ARG A 261 10.39 25.08 -5.48
C ARG A 261 10.43 24.37 -6.84
N PRO A 262 9.80 23.19 -7.00
CA PRO A 262 9.72 22.53 -8.31
C PRO A 262 9.04 23.43 -9.35
N PRO A 263 9.45 23.37 -10.64
CA PRO A 263 8.81 24.14 -11.69
C PRO A 263 7.31 23.82 -11.79
N LEU A 264 6.49 24.83 -12.07
CA LEU A 264 5.03 24.65 -12.19
C LEU A 264 4.66 23.63 -13.28
N SER A 265 5.42 23.57 -14.38
CA SER A 265 5.22 22.58 -15.44
C SER A 265 5.33 21.15 -14.94
N ARG A 266 6.31 20.87 -14.07
CA ARG A 266 6.48 19.55 -13.44
C ARG A 266 5.29 19.22 -12.53
N LEU A 267 4.86 20.17 -11.70
CA LEU A 267 3.71 19.98 -10.82
C LEU A 267 2.43 19.71 -11.61
N ASN A 268 2.22 20.40 -12.72
CA ASN A 268 1.07 20.18 -13.60
C ASN A 268 1.13 18.80 -14.26
N GLN A 269 2.31 18.35 -14.71
CA GLN A 269 2.49 16.99 -15.26
C GLN A 269 2.15 15.92 -14.22
N LEU A 270 2.65 16.06 -13.00
CA LEU A 270 2.37 15.12 -11.91
C LEU A 270 0.87 15.03 -11.62
N ARG A 271 0.20 16.18 -11.43
CA ARG A 271 -1.24 16.25 -11.17
C ARG A 271 -2.08 15.61 -12.28
N ALA A 272 -1.70 15.83 -13.54
CA ALA A 272 -2.42 15.25 -14.68
C ALA A 272 -2.39 13.71 -14.71
N SER A 273 -1.42 13.09 -14.04
CA SER A 273 -1.24 11.63 -13.99
C SER A 273 -1.79 10.95 -12.73
N GLU A 274 -2.22 11.73 -11.73
CA GLU A 274 -2.56 11.21 -10.41
C GLU A 274 -4.03 11.37 -10.03
N ASP A 275 -4.74 12.41 -10.44
CA ASP A 275 -6.14 12.62 -10.02
C ASP A 275 -7.12 12.04 -11.06
N ILE A 276 -7.18 10.70 -11.16
CA ILE A 276 -7.88 9.98 -12.25
C ILE A 276 -9.12 9.20 -11.81
N SER A 277 -9.26 8.90 -10.51
CA SER A 277 -10.33 8.06 -9.97
C SER A 277 -10.65 8.43 -8.53
N ALA A 278 -11.62 7.75 -7.89
CA ALA A 278 -11.96 8.00 -6.48
C ALA A 278 -10.77 7.73 -5.56
N HIS A 279 -9.91 6.80 -5.96
CA HIS A 279 -8.59 6.56 -5.39
C HIS A 279 -7.50 6.57 -6.46
N ASN A 280 -6.28 6.92 -6.05
CA ASN A 280 -5.21 7.35 -6.92
C ASN A 280 -3.83 6.81 -6.45
N PRO A 281 -2.87 6.61 -7.37
CA PRO A 281 -1.53 6.21 -7.02
C PRO A 281 -0.65 7.38 -6.60
N PHE A 282 0.15 7.17 -5.54
CA PHE A 282 1.27 8.04 -5.20
C PHE A 282 2.58 7.27 -5.28
N ALA A 283 3.65 7.89 -5.77
CA ALA A 283 5.00 7.36 -5.71
C ALA A 283 6.03 8.48 -5.49
N ALA A 284 6.96 8.28 -4.56
CA ALA A 284 8.08 9.18 -4.35
C ALA A 284 9.35 8.41 -3.96
N VAL A 285 10.50 8.90 -4.42
CA VAL A 285 11.80 8.32 -4.10
C VAL A 285 12.75 9.40 -3.60
N GLY A 286 13.46 9.12 -2.50
CA GLY A 286 14.44 10.05 -1.95
C GLY A 286 15.67 9.34 -1.41
N TYR A 287 16.78 10.07 -1.32
CA TYR A 287 18.01 9.54 -0.74
C TYR A 287 17.92 9.46 0.77
N VAL A 288 18.41 8.37 1.33
CA VAL A 288 18.66 8.25 2.77
C VAL A 288 19.92 9.06 3.11
N LYS A 289 19.84 9.86 4.18
CA LYS A 289 20.97 10.64 4.69
C LYS A 289 22.17 9.72 4.98
N PRO A 290 23.40 10.13 4.61
CA PRO A 290 24.56 9.26 4.69
C PRO A 290 24.99 8.97 6.13
N GLY A 291 25.70 7.84 6.28
CA GLY A 291 26.33 7.41 7.53
C GLY A 291 25.52 6.40 8.34
N LYS A 292 26.24 5.59 9.11
CA LYS A 292 25.66 4.43 9.84
C LYS A 292 24.52 4.82 10.79
N LEU A 293 24.63 5.94 11.50
CA LEU A 293 23.60 6.40 12.43
C LEU A 293 22.24 6.60 11.73
N ARG A 294 22.23 7.31 10.60
CA ARG A 294 21.00 7.59 9.84
C ARG A 294 20.42 6.33 9.20
N LEU A 295 21.28 5.52 8.59
CA LEU A 295 20.86 4.25 8.00
C LEU A 295 20.25 3.30 9.03
N LEU A 296 20.91 3.11 10.17
CA LEU A 296 20.40 2.26 11.25
C LEU A 296 19.12 2.83 11.86
N THR A 297 19.01 4.16 11.99
CA THR A 297 17.78 4.82 12.45
C THR A 297 16.62 4.55 11.49
N ALA A 298 16.83 4.77 10.19
CA ALA A 298 15.81 4.53 9.17
C ALA A 298 15.35 3.06 9.17
N LYS A 299 16.30 2.11 9.23
CA LYS A 299 15.97 0.68 9.32
C LYS A 299 15.21 0.32 10.59
N ALA A 300 15.63 0.83 11.74
CA ALA A 300 14.95 0.58 13.02
C ALA A 300 13.53 1.13 13.03
N LEU A 301 13.33 2.35 12.51
CA LEU A 301 12.02 2.98 12.42
C LEU A 301 11.10 2.28 11.42
N LEU A 302 11.62 1.83 10.26
CA LEU A 302 10.84 1.04 9.31
C LEU A 302 10.46 -0.34 9.90
N ALA A 303 11.35 -0.98 10.65
CA ALA A 303 11.04 -2.23 11.34
C ALA A 303 9.96 -2.02 12.42
N ALA A 304 10.07 -0.95 13.23
CA ALA A 304 9.05 -0.59 14.21
C ALA A 304 7.70 -0.25 13.53
N ALA A 305 7.74 0.49 12.42
CA ALA A 305 6.56 0.78 11.62
C ALA A 305 5.91 -0.51 11.11
N GLN A 306 6.66 -1.47 10.56
CA GLN A 306 6.09 -2.75 10.12
C GLN A 306 5.34 -3.50 11.24
N VAL A 307 5.85 -3.45 12.47
CA VAL A 307 5.16 -4.05 13.63
C VAL A 307 3.87 -3.29 13.92
N ALA A 308 3.93 -1.96 14.01
CA ALA A 308 2.77 -1.13 14.29
C ALA A 308 1.69 -1.26 13.20
N LEU A 309 2.06 -1.22 11.92
CA LEU A 309 1.14 -1.35 10.79
C LEU A 309 0.44 -2.71 10.77
N ARG A 310 1.17 -3.80 11.04
CA ARG A 310 0.59 -5.15 11.03
C ARG A 310 -0.35 -5.39 12.20
N HIS A 311 -0.02 -4.88 13.39
CA HIS A 311 -0.68 -5.29 14.62
C HIS A 311 -1.61 -4.23 15.22
N VAL A 312 -1.34 -2.94 14.98
CA VAL A 312 -2.08 -1.82 15.56
C VAL A 312 -2.93 -1.13 14.49
N PHE A 313 -2.31 -0.70 13.39
CA PHE A 313 -2.97 0.06 12.33
C PHE A 313 -3.46 -0.85 11.20
N ASN A 314 -4.40 -1.75 11.50
CA ASN A 314 -4.86 -2.78 10.56
C ASN A 314 -6.39 -2.83 10.38
N ARG A 315 -7.10 -1.77 10.79
CA ARG A 315 -8.57 -1.64 10.76
C ARG A 315 -9.06 -0.29 10.21
N GLY A 316 -8.48 0.14 9.11
CA GLY A 316 -8.96 1.28 8.34
C GLY A 316 -8.56 2.65 8.86
N ASP A 317 -7.59 2.70 9.77
CA ASP A 317 -7.11 3.94 10.34
C ASP A 317 -5.58 3.87 10.49
N LEU A 318 -4.87 4.68 9.71
CA LEU A 318 -3.42 4.79 9.77
C LEU A 318 -3.01 5.81 10.82
N ALA A 319 -2.20 5.37 11.78
CA ALA A 319 -1.55 6.23 12.77
C ALA A 319 -2.50 6.95 13.76
N GLY A 320 -3.79 6.60 13.77
CA GLY A 320 -4.72 7.05 14.79
C GLY A 320 -4.52 6.30 16.11
N ILE A 321 -4.48 7.05 17.21
CA ILE A 321 -4.31 6.53 18.57
C ILE A 321 -5.26 7.30 19.47
N SER A 322 -6.48 6.80 19.61
CA SER A 322 -7.55 7.49 20.37
C SER A 322 -7.16 7.80 21.82
N LEU A 323 -6.36 6.93 22.46
CA LEU A 323 -5.84 7.15 23.82
C LEU A 323 -4.98 8.42 23.93
N LEU A 324 -4.33 8.81 22.84
CA LEU A 324 -3.45 9.99 22.78
C LEU A 324 -4.12 11.19 22.08
N GLY A 325 -5.41 11.07 21.71
CA GLY A 325 -6.12 12.10 20.95
C GLY A 325 -5.50 12.36 19.57
N LEU A 326 -4.88 11.35 18.97
CA LEU A 326 -4.30 11.43 17.64
C LEU A 326 -5.28 10.84 16.64
N ASP A 327 -5.82 11.69 15.77
CA ASP A 327 -6.62 11.25 14.63
C ASP A 327 -5.69 10.66 13.56
N GLY A 328 -6.12 9.57 12.94
CA GLY A 328 -5.39 8.94 11.85
C GLY A 328 -5.99 9.25 10.48
N VAL A 329 -5.47 8.55 9.47
CA VAL A 329 -5.90 8.70 8.08
C VAL A 329 -6.57 7.41 7.63
N ASP A 330 -7.84 7.51 7.27
CA ASP A 330 -8.69 6.39 6.80
C ASP A 330 -8.77 6.30 5.27
N THR A 331 -8.22 7.28 4.56
CA THR A 331 -8.24 7.40 3.09
C THR A 331 -7.14 6.60 2.36
N ILE A 332 -6.37 5.76 3.06
CA ILE A 332 -5.28 4.98 2.45
C ILE A 332 -5.72 3.54 2.30
N HIS A 333 -5.61 2.97 1.10
CA HIS A 333 -5.87 1.54 0.86
C HIS A 333 -4.66 0.68 1.21
N PHE A 334 -3.50 1.06 0.66
CA PHE A 334 -2.22 0.39 0.89
C PHE A 334 -1.10 1.43 0.83
N ALA A 335 -0.05 1.22 1.63
CA ALA A 335 1.18 2.01 1.54
C ALA A 335 2.38 1.12 1.80
N ARG A 336 3.53 1.40 1.18
CA ARG A 336 4.75 0.64 1.40
C ARG A 336 6.01 1.49 1.32
N TRP A 337 7.02 1.02 2.04
CA TRP A 337 8.34 1.61 2.14
C TRP A 337 9.38 0.57 1.73
N THR A 338 10.09 0.86 0.65
CA THR A 338 11.05 -0.06 0.04
C THR A 338 12.41 0.63 -0.08
N LEU A 339 13.40 0.16 0.67
CA LEU A 339 14.80 0.51 0.53
C LEU A 339 15.34 -0.12 -0.75
N ILE A 340 16.00 0.70 -1.55
CA ILE A 340 16.58 0.33 -2.84
C ILE A 340 18.01 0.86 -2.95
N ASP A 341 18.76 0.36 -3.92
CA ASP A 341 20.15 0.78 -4.21
C ASP A 341 21.06 0.61 -3.00
N ASP A 342 21.11 -0.60 -2.45
CA ASP A 342 21.90 -0.92 -1.26
C ASP A 342 21.54 -0.03 -0.06
N ASP A 343 20.24 0.18 0.13
CA ASP A 343 19.64 1.04 1.17
C ASP A 343 20.00 2.54 1.05
N ARG A 344 20.47 2.99 -0.10
CA ARG A 344 20.80 4.41 -0.35
C ARG A 344 19.58 5.27 -0.66
N ARG A 345 18.50 4.69 -1.19
CA ARG A 345 17.25 5.39 -1.45
C ARG A 345 16.06 4.66 -0.82
N LEU A 346 15.03 5.42 -0.50
CA LEU A 346 13.76 4.94 -0.01
C LEU A 346 12.69 5.28 -1.04
N LEU A 347 12.06 4.24 -1.61
CA LEU A 347 10.85 4.35 -2.42
C LEU A 347 9.64 4.23 -1.50
N PHE A 348 8.77 5.23 -1.53
CA PHE A 348 7.45 5.20 -0.91
C PHE A 348 6.38 5.19 -1.98
N THR A 349 5.40 4.31 -1.84
CA THR A 349 4.23 4.28 -2.71
C THR A 349 2.98 4.02 -1.91
N SER A 350 1.88 4.69 -2.27
CA SER A 350 0.55 4.44 -1.68
C SER A 350 -0.55 4.44 -2.75
N ASN A 351 -1.68 3.82 -2.42
CA ASN A 351 -2.96 4.02 -3.10
C ASN A 351 -3.89 4.70 -2.10
N TYR A 352 -4.46 5.85 -2.46
CA TYR A 352 -5.16 6.74 -1.53
C TYR A 352 -6.40 7.37 -2.15
N ASP A 353 -7.35 7.85 -1.35
CA ASP A 353 -8.59 8.46 -1.82
C ASP A 353 -8.44 9.96 -2.12
N GLY A 354 -9.23 10.43 -3.08
CA GLY A 354 -9.34 11.83 -3.43
C GLY A 354 -8.10 12.37 -4.15
N SER A 355 -7.97 13.69 -4.17
CA SER A 355 -6.88 14.39 -4.86
C SER A 355 -5.56 14.31 -4.10
N LEU A 356 -4.43 14.49 -4.80
CA LEU A 356 -3.12 14.64 -4.14
C LEU A 356 -3.13 15.76 -3.08
N GLU A 357 -3.80 16.87 -3.34
CA GLU A 357 -3.84 18.00 -2.40
C GLU A 357 -4.60 17.63 -1.12
N SER A 358 -5.78 17.02 -1.22
CA SER A 358 -6.54 16.55 -0.04
C SER A 358 -5.77 15.50 0.75
N TYR A 359 -5.12 14.58 0.04
CA TYR A 359 -4.24 13.59 0.64
C TYR A 359 -3.09 14.24 1.40
N MET A 360 -2.44 15.26 0.84
CA MET A 360 -1.35 15.97 1.52
C MET A 360 -1.82 16.75 2.74
N VAL A 361 -2.99 17.38 2.69
CA VAL A 361 -3.58 18.08 3.83
C VAL A 361 -3.81 17.11 4.99
N ASP A 362 -4.47 15.97 4.75
CA ASP A 362 -4.67 14.94 5.77
C ASP A 362 -3.34 14.48 6.39
N PHE A 363 -2.32 14.30 5.56
CA PHE A 363 -1.00 13.88 6.02
C PHE A 363 -0.29 14.92 6.88
N ILE A 364 -0.40 16.19 6.53
CA ILE A 364 0.22 17.29 7.28
C ILE A 364 -0.52 17.53 8.60
N ASP A 365 -1.84 17.51 8.58
CA ASP A 365 -2.64 17.89 9.74
C ASP A 365 -2.73 16.76 10.77
N LYS A 366 -2.97 15.53 10.31
CA LYS A 366 -3.24 14.38 11.20
C LYS A 366 -1.96 13.61 11.54
N VAL A 367 -1.11 13.37 10.53
CA VAL A 367 0.00 12.38 10.65
C VAL A 367 1.39 12.94 10.36
N ALA A 368 1.59 14.26 10.43
CA ALA A 368 2.91 14.87 10.21
C ALA A 368 3.99 14.31 11.15
N TRP A 369 3.61 13.90 12.36
CA TRP A 369 4.49 13.26 13.32
C TRP A 369 5.09 11.94 12.77
N GLY A 370 4.25 11.12 12.10
CA GLY A 370 4.64 9.84 11.51
C GLY A 370 5.45 10.03 10.23
N LEU A 371 5.07 11.01 9.40
CA LEU A 371 5.87 11.43 8.25
C LEU A 371 7.29 11.84 8.69
N ASN A 372 7.38 12.70 9.70
CA ASN A 372 8.66 13.17 10.22
C ASN A 372 9.50 12.01 10.75
N LEU A 373 8.89 11.07 11.47
CA LEU A 373 9.59 9.93 12.04
C LEU A 373 10.35 9.14 10.97
N ILE A 374 9.72 8.83 9.84
CA ILE A 374 10.33 8.05 8.76
C ILE A 374 11.18 8.95 7.85
N PHE A 375 10.57 10.00 7.29
CA PHE A 375 11.13 10.77 6.17
C PHE A 375 12.13 11.86 6.59
N SER A 376 12.26 12.19 7.87
CA SER A 376 13.36 13.07 8.33
C SER A 376 14.74 12.47 8.11
N ASN A 377 14.84 11.17 7.83
CA ASN A 377 16.07 10.53 7.39
C ASN A 377 16.35 10.74 5.90
N GLY A 378 15.47 11.41 5.15
CA GLY A 378 15.65 11.79 3.75
C GLY A 378 16.53 13.03 3.59
N VAL A 379 17.42 13.02 2.60
CA VAL A 379 18.26 14.18 2.25
C VAL A 379 17.36 15.33 1.79
N GLY A 380 17.54 16.53 2.36
CA GLY A 380 16.77 17.71 1.98
C GLY A 380 15.39 17.84 2.63
N TYR A 381 14.96 16.86 3.45
CA TYR A 381 13.67 16.92 4.15
C TYR A 381 13.57 18.17 5.05
N PRO A 382 12.39 18.81 5.18
CA PRO A 382 12.22 19.99 6.04
C PRO A 382 12.70 19.74 7.47
N ARG A 383 13.41 20.71 8.08
CA ARG A 383 14.04 20.49 9.38
C ARG A 383 13.04 20.05 10.47
N THR A 384 13.39 18.97 11.14
CA THR A 384 12.69 18.41 12.31
C THR A 384 13.39 18.74 13.61
N ARG A 385 12.67 18.53 14.72
CA ARG A 385 13.25 18.44 16.07
C ARG A 385 12.81 17.12 16.68
N TRP A 386 13.77 16.36 17.20
CA TRP A 386 13.53 15.05 17.82
C TRP A 386 12.80 14.08 16.89
N LEU A 387 13.07 14.16 15.59
CA LEU A 387 12.42 13.42 14.50
C LEU A 387 10.89 13.59 14.35
N VAL A 388 10.21 14.28 15.27
CA VAL A 388 8.74 14.29 15.32
C VAL A 388 8.15 15.68 15.12
N PHE A 389 8.80 16.72 15.66
CA PHE A 389 8.28 18.09 15.61
C PHE A 389 8.78 18.85 14.37
N GLY A 390 8.00 19.82 13.90
CA GLY A 390 8.32 20.61 12.70
C GLY A 390 8.14 19.79 11.42
N GLY A 391 9.18 19.76 10.57
CA GLY A 391 9.19 18.92 9.37
C GLY A 391 8.02 19.18 8.44
N ALA A 392 7.19 18.15 8.21
CA ALA A 392 5.99 18.18 7.38
C ALA A 392 5.00 19.30 7.74
N ARG A 393 4.95 19.72 9.02
CA ARG A 393 4.13 20.87 9.46
C ARG A 393 4.52 22.20 8.81
N LYS A 394 5.71 22.29 8.22
CA LYS A 394 6.09 23.39 7.34
C LYS A 394 5.51 23.12 5.95
N GLU A 395 4.18 23.23 5.83
CA GLU A 395 3.40 22.75 4.67
C GLU A 395 4.05 23.07 3.33
N GLN A 396 4.32 24.35 3.02
CA GLN A 396 4.87 24.71 1.71
C GLN A 396 6.25 24.07 1.46
N ARG A 397 7.10 24.00 2.48
CA ARG A 397 8.42 23.35 2.37
C ARG A 397 8.29 21.86 2.12
N PHE A 398 7.30 21.21 2.75
CA PHE A 398 7.04 19.81 2.56
C PHE A 398 6.44 19.51 1.18
N LYS A 399 5.48 20.32 0.71
CA LYS A 399 4.91 20.21 -0.65
C LYS A 399 5.98 20.43 -1.72
N ASP A 400 6.84 21.43 -1.56
CA ASP A 400 7.97 21.66 -2.48
C ASP A 400 8.95 20.48 -2.47
N TYR A 401 9.31 19.98 -1.29
CA TYR A 401 10.13 18.78 -1.14
C TYR A 401 9.49 17.58 -1.84
N LEU A 402 8.19 17.36 -1.67
CA LEU A 402 7.49 16.23 -2.28
C LEU A 402 7.52 16.31 -3.80
N GLY A 403 7.18 17.46 -4.39
CA GLY A 403 7.16 17.63 -5.84
C GLY A 403 8.53 17.43 -6.51
N LEU A 404 9.63 17.57 -5.76
CA LEU A 404 10.98 17.25 -6.23
C LEU A 404 11.28 15.74 -6.25
N HIS A 405 10.63 14.96 -5.38
CA HIS A 405 10.91 13.53 -5.17
C HIS A 405 9.85 12.61 -5.77
N GLN A 406 8.72 13.17 -6.17
CA GLN A 406 7.60 12.44 -6.74
C GLN A 406 7.94 11.84 -8.11
N LEU A 407 7.42 10.64 -8.35
CA LEU A 407 7.57 9.87 -9.58
C LEU A 407 6.22 9.78 -10.29
N GLU A 408 6.25 9.86 -11.62
CA GLU A 408 5.09 9.59 -12.46
C GLU A 408 4.78 8.09 -12.49
N ASN A 409 3.49 7.73 -12.38
CA ASN A 409 3.04 6.35 -12.55
C ASN A 409 2.77 6.12 -14.04
N ALA A 410 3.61 5.32 -14.69
CA ALA A 410 3.50 5.07 -16.13
C ALA A 410 2.26 4.23 -16.49
N VAL A 411 1.84 3.37 -15.56
CA VAL A 411 0.61 2.57 -15.62
C VAL A 411 0.08 2.47 -14.21
N TRP A 412 -1.24 2.56 -14.05
CA TRP A 412 -1.91 2.20 -12.80
C TRP A 412 -3.25 1.50 -13.07
N TYR A 413 -3.61 0.57 -12.19
CA TYR A 413 -4.84 -0.20 -12.28
C TYR A 413 -5.44 -0.49 -10.91
N SER A 414 -6.76 -0.42 -10.83
CA SER A 414 -7.62 -0.89 -9.74
C SER A 414 -8.89 -1.50 -10.37
N PRO A 415 -9.39 -2.66 -9.89
CA PRO A 415 -10.63 -3.24 -10.41
C PRO A 415 -11.90 -2.57 -9.85
N TYR A 416 -11.77 -1.59 -8.95
CA TYR A 416 -12.90 -0.86 -8.37
C TYR A 416 -12.56 0.65 -8.22
N PRO A 417 -12.27 1.35 -9.34
CA PRO A 417 -11.75 2.72 -9.33
C PRO A 417 -12.67 3.76 -8.66
N HIS A 418 -13.95 3.46 -8.54
CA HIS A 418 -14.98 4.33 -7.95
C HIS A 418 -15.10 4.21 -6.43
N LEU A 419 -14.42 3.24 -5.79
CA LEU A 419 -14.56 2.99 -4.36
C LEU A 419 -13.47 3.66 -3.52
N THR A 420 -13.89 4.56 -2.63
CA THR A 420 -13.02 5.06 -1.55
C THR A 420 -12.85 4.01 -0.45
N ALA A 421 -11.82 4.13 0.39
CA ALA A 421 -11.62 3.26 1.55
C ALA A 421 -12.81 3.36 2.53
N VAL A 422 -13.42 4.54 2.65
CA VAL A 422 -14.64 4.76 3.44
C VAL A 422 -15.84 4.04 2.82
N ASN A 423 -16.02 4.09 1.49
CA ASN A 423 -17.09 3.31 0.83
C ASN A 423 -16.89 1.81 1.06
N ILE A 424 -15.67 1.31 0.92
CA ILE A 424 -15.35 -0.10 1.17
C ILE A 424 -15.68 -0.50 2.62
N ALA A 425 -15.37 0.37 3.59
CA ALA A 425 -15.72 0.14 4.99
C ALA A 425 -17.24 0.18 5.22
N ASN A 426 -17.95 1.09 4.56
CA ASN A 426 -19.41 1.20 4.64
C ASN A 426 -20.08 -0.04 4.05
N ASN A 427 -19.69 -0.49 2.86
CA ASN A 427 -20.26 -1.64 2.17
C ASN A 427 -20.09 -2.91 3.03
N ALA A 428 -18.92 -3.07 3.66
CA ALA A 428 -18.70 -4.15 4.63
C ALA A 428 -19.62 -4.06 5.85
N ALA A 429 -19.87 -2.85 6.38
CA ALA A 429 -20.78 -2.63 7.50
C ALA A 429 -22.26 -2.85 7.10
N VAL A 430 -22.64 -2.49 5.87
CA VAL A 430 -23.95 -2.77 5.28
C VAL A 430 -24.19 -4.27 5.26
N ARG A 431 -23.27 -5.05 4.70
CA ARG A 431 -23.35 -6.52 4.69
C ARG A 431 -23.47 -7.09 6.11
N GLU A 432 -22.66 -6.62 7.05
CA GLU A 432 -22.68 -7.14 8.42
C GLU A 432 -24.05 -6.92 9.08
N GLY A 433 -24.69 -5.78 8.81
CA GLY A 433 -26.01 -5.50 9.37
C GLY A 433 -27.16 -6.31 8.79
N LEU A 434 -26.95 -7.12 7.73
CA LEU A 434 -27.92 -8.13 7.28
C LEU A 434 -28.06 -9.30 8.26
N ARG A 435 -27.17 -9.41 9.26
CA ARG A 435 -27.15 -10.53 10.20
C ARG A 435 -27.51 -10.12 11.62
N GLY A 436 -27.86 -11.12 12.42
CA GLY A 436 -28.18 -10.95 13.82
C GLY A 436 -29.47 -10.17 14.06
N ARG A 437 -29.74 -9.91 15.34
CA ARG A 437 -30.90 -9.14 15.79
C ARG A 437 -30.48 -7.70 16.07
N MET A 438 -31.32 -6.74 15.68
CA MET A 438 -31.14 -5.32 15.97
C MET A 438 -32.32 -4.77 16.77
N SER A 439 -32.05 -3.80 17.64
CA SER A 439 -33.06 -2.90 18.19
C SER A 439 -33.55 -1.92 17.11
N GLU A 440 -34.61 -1.17 17.42
CA GLU A 440 -35.18 -0.21 16.46
C GLU A 440 -34.17 0.88 16.08
N GLY A 441 -33.51 1.47 17.09
CA GLY A 441 -32.46 2.47 16.87
C GLY A 441 -31.24 1.89 16.14
N GLN A 442 -30.89 0.62 16.36
CA GLN A 442 -29.80 -0.03 15.63
C GLN A 442 -30.16 -0.25 14.15
N ALA A 443 -31.39 -0.71 13.86
CA ALA A 443 -31.88 -0.86 12.50
C ALA A 443 -31.93 0.50 11.78
N GLN A 444 -32.42 1.54 12.45
CA GLN A 444 -32.44 2.91 11.91
C GLN A 444 -31.02 3.42 11.62
N ALA A 445 -30.08 3.22 12.54
CA ALA A 445 -28.68 3.63 12.33
C ALA A 445 -28.01 2.86 11.19
N TRP A 446 -28.36 1.59 10.99
CA TRP A 446 -27.88 0.78 9.88
C TRP A 446 -28.48 1.23 8.53
N LEU A 447 -29.79 1.53 8.49
CA LEU A 447 -30.45 2.02 7.27
C LEU A 447 -29.93 3.38 6.80
N ARG A 448 -29.40 4.24 7.70
CA ARG A 448 -28.76 5.52 7.34
C ARG A 448 -27.40 5.38 6.60
N ARG A 449 -26.98 4.15 6.31
CA ARG A 449 -25.75 3.86 5.53
C ARG A 449 -25.98 3.83 4.03
N PHE A 450 -27.25 3.77 3.62
CA PHE A 450 -27.76 4.05 2.29
C PHE A 450 -28.08 5.55 2.26
#